data_AF-A0A842QSM5-F1
#
_entry.id   AF-A0A842QSM5-F1
#
_cell.length_a   1.000
_cell.length_b   1.000
_cell.length_c   1.000
_cell.angle_alpha   90.00
_cell.angle_beta   90.00
_cell.angle_gamma   90.00
#
_symmetry.space_group_name_H-M   'P 1'
#
loop_
_entity.id
_entity.type
_entity.pdbx_description
1 polymer ?
#
loop_
_entity_poly.entity_id
_entity_poly.type
_entity_poly.pdbx_seq_one_letter_code
_entity_poly.pdbx_strand_id
1 'polypeptide(L)'
;MPRLVINNREYDPCVILFDVDGTLVDDSLRYSQLGKNRYEIFNDLSSKNAAAIWAKLTGLEIEDWTVDKNGPISKAPRRDDLAIASCALYLDGYPWYE
;
A
#
# COMPACT_ATOMS: atom_id res chain seq x y z
N MET A 1 13.53 22.18 -14.01
CA MET A 1 13.80 20.82 -13.51
C MET A 1 13.79 19.87 -14.69
N PRO A 2 14.60 18.79 -14.69
CA PRO A 2 14.59 17.81 -15.77
C PRO A 2 13.25 17.04 -15.75
N ARG A 3 12.54 17.03 -16.87
CA ARG A 3 11.39 16.13 -17.08
C ARG A 3 11.91 14.76 -17.47
N LEU A 4 11.42 13.73 -16.79
CA LEU A 4 11.70 12.34 -17.13
C LEU A 4 10.55 11.77 -17.94
N VAL A 5 10.86 11.15 -19.07
CA VAL A 5 9.90 10.40 -19.87
C VAL A 5 10.31 8.94 -19.85
N ILE A 6 9.48 8.08 -19.28
CA ILE A 6 9.74 6.64 -19.15
C ILE A 6 8.49 5.91 -19.62
N ASN A 7 8.63 5.01 -20.60
CA ASN A 7 7.51 4.25 -21.16
C ASN A 7 6.28 5.12 -21.51
N ASN A 8 6.51 6.30 -22.12
CA ASN A 8 5.50 7.30 -22.47
C ASN A 8 4.73 7.92 -21.30
N ARG A 9 5.21 7.78 -20.06
CA ARG A 9 4.73 8.55 -18.90
C ARG A 9 5.71 9.67 -18.57
N GLU A 10 5.17 10.84 -18.31
CA GLU A 10 5.94 12.01 -17.86
C GLU A 10 6.00 12.05 -16.32
N TYR A 11 7.18 12.38 -15.81
CA TYR A 11 7.47 12.54 -14.40
C TYR A 11 8.13 13.90 -14.16
N ASP A 12 7.71 14.58 -13.09
CA ASP A 12 8.30 15.82 -12.59
C ASP A 12 8.87 15.62 -11.16
N PRO A 13 9.97 14.87 -11.02
CA PRO A 13 10.49 14.52 -9.70
C PRO A 13 11.38 15.63 -9.12
N CYS A 14 11.25 15.85 -7.81
CA CYS A 14 12.21 16.66 -7.06
C CYS A 14 13.55 15.92 -6.83
N VAL A 15 13.53 14.58 -6.81
CA VAL A 15 14.69 13.69 -6.61
C VAL A 15 14.50 12.44 -7.47
N ILE A 16 15.57 11.99 -8.14
CA ILE A 16 15.57 10.77 -8.95
C ILE A 16 16.53 9.78 -8.28
N LEU A 17 16.05 8.59 -7.95
CA LEU A 17 16.83 7.53 -7.34
C LEU A 17 16.85 6.30 -8.25
N PHE A 18 18.04 5.77 -8.49
CA PHE A 18 18.23 4.48 -9.13
C PHE A 18 18.85 3.53 -8.11
N ASP A 19 18.39 2.30 -8.08
CA ASP A 19 19.06 1.22 -7.36
C ASP A 19 20.40 0.87 -8.05
N VAL A 20 21.25 0.08 -7.40
CA VAL A 20 22.59 -0.28 -7.86
C VAL A 20 22.57 -0.96 -9.24
N ASP A 21 21.48 -1.65 -9.58
CA ASP A 21 21.28 -2.31 -10.86
C ASP A 21 20.68 -1.41 -11.96
N GLY A 22 20.45 -0.13 -11.65
CA GLY A 22 19.85 0.84 -12.56
C GLY A 22 18.31 0.87 -12.56
N THR A 23 17.65 0.15 -11.65
CA THR A 23 16.19 0.19 -11.51
C THR A 23 15.74 1.55 -10.97
N LEU A 24 14.82 2.22 -11.67
CA LEU A 24 14.20 3.44 -11.15
C LEU A 24 13.36 3.11 -9.91
N VAL A 25 13.63 3.81 -8.81
CA VAL A 25 12.85 3.70 -7.59
C VAL A 25 11.70 4.71 -7.64
N ASP A 26 10.49 4.22 -7.96
CA ASP A 26 9.24 4.96 -7.78
C ASP A 26 8.47 4.37 -6.59
N ASP A 27 8.82 4.84 -5.39
CA ASP A 27 8.20 4.41 -4.14
C ASP A 27 6.69 4.66 -4.14
N SER A 28 6.23 5.76 -4.75
CA SER A 28 4.81 6.13 -4.73
C SER A 28 3.99 5.13 -5.55
N LEU A 29 4.43 4.84 -6.77
CA LEU A 29 3.78 3.83 -7.62
C LEU A 29 3.88 2.44 -6.99
N ARG A 30 5.04 2.10 -6.43
CA ARG A 30 5.26 0.80 -5.77
C ARG A 30 4.31 0.58 -4.61
N TYR A 31 4.17 1.55 -3.70
CA TYR A 31 3.29 1.40 -2.54
C TYR A 31 1.81 1.40 -2.96
N SER A 32 1.42 2.22 -3.94
CA SER A 32 0.06 2.22 -4.49
C SER A 32 -0.32 0.85 -5.05
N GLN A 33 0.55 0.25 -5.89
CA GLN A 33 0.32 -1.08 -6.45
C GLN A 33 0.29 -2.17 -5.37
N LEU A 34 1.19 -2.09 -4.38
CA LEU A 34 1.21 -3.04 -3.27
C LEU A 34 -0.07 -2.97 -2.45
N GLY A 35 -0.55 -1.76 -2.13
CA GLY A 35 -1.78 -1.53 -1.38
C GLY A 35 -3.00 -2.02 -2.11
N LYS A 36 -3.13 -1.68 -3.39
CA LYS A 36 -4.21 -2.19 -4.23
C LYS A 36 -4.26 -3.72 -4.23
N ASN A 37 -3.14 -4.38 -4.52
CA ASN A 37 -3.10 -5.84 -4.60
C ASN A 37 -3.44 -6.51 -3.26
N ARG A 38 -2.93 -5.96 -2.14
CA ARG A 38 -3.24 -6.49 -0.80
C ARG A 38 -4.70 -6.26 -0.42
N TYR A 39 -5.24 -5.08 -0.72
CA TYR A 39 -6.65 -4.77 -0.49
C TYR A 39 -7.56 -5.74 -1.25
N GLU A 40 -7.32 -5.93 -2.55
CA GLU A 40 -8.13 -6.81 -3.40
C GLU A 40 -8.10 -8.25 -2.88
N ILE A 41 -6.92 -8.79 -2.60
CA ILE A 41 -6.79 -10.15 -2.03
C ILE A 41 -7.48 -10.25 -0.67
N PHE A 42 -7.27 -9.26 0.20
CA PHE A 42 -7.86 -9.31 1.54
C PHE A 42 -9.39 -9.20 1.48
N ASN A 43 -9.92 -8.37 0.60
CA ASN A 43 -11.34 -8.24 0.33
C ASN A 43 -11.95 -9.53 -0.24
N ASP A 44 -11.24 -10.24 -1.12
CA ASP A 44 -11.70 -11.50 -1.70
C ASP A 44 -11.72 -12.65 -0.68
N LEU A 45 -10.84 -12.61 0.32
CA LEU A 45 -10.69 -13.64 1.34
C LEU A 45 -11.45 -13.35 2.65
N SER A 46 -11.98 -12.14 2.82
CA SER A 46 -12.64 -11.71 4.05
C SER A 46 -13.94 -10.93 3.73
N SER A 47 -14.30 -9.96 4.56
CA SER A 47 -15.43 -9.08 4.29
C SER A 47 -14.97 -7.74 3.71
N LYS A 48 -15.86 -7.09 2.95
CA LYS A 48 -15.65 -5.71 2.46
C LYS A 48 -15.35 -4.72 3.59
N ASN A 49 -15.97 -4.93 4.76
CA ASN A 49 -15.80 -4.05 5.91
C ASN A 49 -14.43 -4.26 6.56
N ALA A 50 -13.98 -5.50 6.76
CA ALA A 50 -12.64 -5.81 7.23
C ALA A 50 -11.57 -5.22 6.29
N ALA A 51 -11.73 -5.38 4.97
CA ALA A 51 -10.82 -4.81 3.99
C ALA A 51 -10.75 -3.28 4.05
N ALA A 52 -11.91 -2.60 4.20
CA ALA A 52 -11.97 -1.15 4.37
C ALA A 52 -11.29 -0.68 5.67
N ILE A 53 -11.48 -1.41 6.77
CA ILE A 53 -10.80 -1.13 8.05
C ILE A 53 -9.29 -1.29 7.88
N TRP A 54 -8.82 -2.37 7.24
CA TRP A 54 -7.40 -2.57 6.98
C TRP A 54 -6.81 -1.46 6.10
N ALA A 55 -7.50 -1.03 5.04
CA ALA A 55 -7.05 0.07 4.19
C ALA A 55 -6.83 1.34 5.01
N LYS A 56 -7.83 1.69 5.85
CA LYS A 56 -7.73 2.82 6.77
C LYS A 56 -6.56 2.69 7.76
N LEU A 57 -6.40 1.53 8.38
CA LEU A 57 -5.32 1.30 9.36
C LEU A 57 -3.92 1.33 8.73
N THR A 58 -3.81 0.93 7.47
CA THR A 58 -2.54 0.89 6.73
C THR A 58 -2.20 2.21 6.02
N GLY A 59 -3.14 3.16 5.98
CA GLY A 59 -2.98 4.45 5.32
C GLY A 59 -3.15 4.39 3.80
N LEU A 60 -4.02 3.49 3.32
CA LEU A 60 -4.39 3.35 1.90
C LEU A 60 -5.76 4.00 1.67
N GLU A 61 -5.83 4.92 0.70
CA GLU A 61 -7.10 5.46 0.17
C GLU A 61 -7.57 4.57 -0.99
N ILE A 62 -8.80 4.04 -0.91
CA ILE A 62 -9.28 3.03 -1.86
C ILE A 62 -9.89 3.64 -3.13
N GLU A 63 -10.24 4.92 -3.09
CA GLU A 63 -10.85 5.65 -4.19
C GLU A 63 -9.83 5.94 -5.31
N ASP A 64 -8.59 6.26 -4.93
CA ASP A 64 -7.54 6.66 -5.85
C ASP A 64 -6.20 5.91 -5.67
N TRP A 65 -6.15 4.97 -4.72
CA TRP A 65 -4.96 4.17 -4.40
C TRP A 65 -3.77 5.00 -3.93
N THR A 66 -4.03 6.21 -3.43
CA THR A 66 -2.99 6.98 -2.77
C THR A 66 -2.66 6.39 -1.42
N VAL A 67 -1.41 6.60 -1.01
CA VAL A 67 -0.83 5.99 0.18
C VAL A 67 -0.22 7.09 1.05
N ASP A 68 -0.55 7.07 2.34
CA ASP A 68 0.20 7.81 3.34
C ASP A 68 1.65 7.29 3.38
N LYS A 69 2.57 8.16 2.97
CA LYS A 69 4.02 7.86 2.94
C LYS A 69 4.60 7.57 4.33
N ASN A 70 3.92 8.04 5.38
CA ASN A 70 4.27 7.78 6.77
C ASN A 70 3.43 6.66 7.38
N GLY A 71 2.44 6.16 6.65
CA GLY A 71 1.54 5.11 7.08
C GLY A 71 2.20 3.72 7.07
N PRO A 72 1.56 2.73 7.74
CA PRO A 72 2.12 1.40 7.88
C PRO A 72 2.43 0.70 6.55
N ILE A 73 1.64 0.89 5.49
CA ILE A 73 1.94 0.21 4.23
C ILE A 73 3.28 0.62 3.61
N SER A 74 3.69 1.87 3.85
CA SER A 74 4.95 2.44 3.33
C SER A 74 6.16 2.04 4.17
N LYS A 75 5.97 1.83 5.48
CA LYS A 75 7.08 1.75 6.44
C LYS A 75 7.14 0.43 7.22
N ALA A 76 6.02 -0.24 7.38
CA ALA A 76 5.91 -1.39 8.26
C ALA A 76 6.34 -2.68 7.54
N PRO A 77 7.14 -3.53 8.19
CA PRO A 77 7.46 -4.85 7.66
C PRO A 77 6.20 -5.73 7.61
N ARG A 78 6.26 -6.81 6.83
CA ARG A 78 5.15 -7.76 6.63
C ARG A 78 4.50 -8.24 7.94
N ARG A 79 5.29 -8.46 9.00
CA ARG A 79 4.78 -8.93 10.29
C ARG A 79 3.78 -7.95 10.90
N ASP A 80 4.04 -6.66 10.76
CA ASP A 80 3.22 -5.63 11.37
C ASP A 80 1.94 -5.41 10.55
N ASP A 81 2.01 -5.57 9.22
CA ASP A 81 0.83 -5.63 8.33
C ASP A 81 -0.10 -6.80 8.69
N LEU A 82 0.45 -7.97 9.03
CA LEU A 82 -0.35 -9.10 9.50
C LEU A 82 -1.10 -8.75 10.79
N ALA A 83 -0.44 -8.10 11.74
CA ALA A 83 -1.10 -7.65 12.97
C ALA A 83 -2.24 -6.65 12.67
N ILE A 84 -2.02 -5.73 11.72
CA ILE A 84 -3.06 -4.78 11.28
C ILE A 84 -4.24 -5.52 10.64
N ALA A 85 -3.98 -6.50 9.77
CA ALA A 85 -5.01 -7.33 9.15
C ALA A 85 -5.81 -8.14 10.18
N SER A 86 -5.14 -8.76 11.15
CA SER A 86 -5.79 -9.44 12.28
C SER A 86 -6.68 -8.47 13.09
N CYS A 87 -6.20 -7.25 13.35
CA CYS A 87 -7.00 -6.22 14.02
C CYS A 87 -8.23 -5.82 13.19
N ALA A 88 -8.09 -5.71 11.86
CA ALA A 88 -9.21 -5.40 10.99
C ALA A 88 -10.28 -6.49 10.99
N LEU A 89 -9.88 -7.77 10.94
CA LEU A 89 -10.78 -8.91 11.12
C LEU A 89 -11.46 -8.87 12.49
N TYR A 90 -10.71 -8.60 13.55
CA TYR A 90 -11.27 -8.52 14.90
C TYR A 90 -12.32 -7.41 15.04
N LEU A 91 -12.05 -6.24 14.48
CA LEU A 91 -12.99 -5.12 14.45
C LEU A 91 -14.22 -5.40 13.58
N ASP A 92 -14.13 -6.34 12.63
CA ASP A 92 -15.23 -6.83 11.82
C ASP A 92 -16.05 -7.95 12.50
N GLY A 93 -15.60 -8.41 13.68
CA GLY A 93 -16.31 -9.38 14.50
C GLY A 93 -15.73 -10.79 14.51
N TYR A 94 -14.57 -11.02 13.89
CA TYR A 94 -13.86 -12.29 13.98
C TYR A 94 -13.16 -12.42 15.34
N PRO A 95 -13.31 -13.52 16.09
CA PRO A 95 -12.62 -13.69 17.36
C PRO A 95 -11.10 -13.76 17.20
N TRP A 96 -10.36 -13.18 18.14
CA TRP A 96 -8.88 -13.10 18.07
C TRP A 96 -8.17 -14.45 18.27
N TYR A 97 -8.84 -15.42 18.89
CA TYR A 97 -8.27 -16.73 19.26
C TYR A 97 -9.02 -17.91 18.62
N GLU A 98 -9.74 -17.66 17.53
CA GLU A 98 -10.33 -18.72 16.68
C GLU A 98 -9.68 -18.76 15.30
#